data_AF-S4RG54-F1
#
_entry.id   AF-S4RG54-F1
#
_cell.length_a   1.000
_cell.length_b   1.000
_cell.length_c   1.000
_cell.angle_alpha   90.00
_cell.angle_beta   90.00
_cell.angle_gamma   90.00
#
_symmetry.space_group_name_H-M   'P 1'
#
loop_
_entity.id
_entity.type
_entity.pdbx_description
1 polymer ?
#
loop_
_entity_poly.entity_id
_entity_poly.type
_entity_poly.pdbx_seq_one_letter_code
_entity_poly.pdbx_strand_id
1 'polypeptide(L)'
;IEFDSQSPSSCVFMQAQLKAEQVNKPLLYRCADLTRTIDDYTSKDLQGIFEWLVASIFGADGEPGWNLLYIQNKKSPTDYAAVHDFLSPCGAMMRLVYKLQVDDAKFSYQVSKLPAPARGALQEGLLPTESPLYVNKLVGGGLVLSLSLNAFEYYLFSFANYLVLPKTSLSPQYAAGPNNLYTALVEDYLKYFLPTMGNAPASPTHALTKAPSPPNHRPVSCLQSPYSSPLSALLKRPIQHQSPVTPDPAAHQIWHSETLLQVFVELWLHHYSPEVFQKMQSPQARFPDVFFFLAIISALTSLAPFQKVLESFHLLSEQFVPTEEHVRVVRLLIKHLHYFSSSARDPPPASPSSPYHSQPTSPLDNFKRVVIPRFVQKKLYVFLQHCFSHWPLDYSFRVV
;
A
#
# COMPACT_ATOMS: atom_id res chain seq x y z
N ILE A 1 -10.70 47.12 -12.74
CA ILE A 1 -11.30 45.95 -12.04
C ILE A 1 -11.94 45.13 -13.13
N GLU A 2 -11.12 44.32 -13.80
CA GLU A 2 -11.57 43.39 -14.82
C GLU A 2 -11.91 42.09 -14.07
N PHE A 3 -13.20 41.76 -14.02
CA PHE A 3 -13.66 40.50 -13.46
C PHE A 3 -13.33 39.39 -14.46
N ASP A 4 -12.24 38.69 -14.19
CA ASP A 4 -11.90 37.44 -14.86
C ASP A 4 -12.94 36.39 -14.46
N SER A 5 -13.89 36.15 -15.35
CA SER A 5 -14.91 35.12 -15.19
C SER A 5 -14.28 33.77 -15.51
N GLN A 6 -13.64 33.17 -14.50
CA GLN A 6 -13.16 31.80 -14.58
C GLN A 6 -14.31 30.86 -14.93
N SER A 7 -14.35 30.40 -16.18
CA SER A 7 -15.13 29.25 -16.60
C SER A 7 -14.78 28.07 -15.69
N PRO A 8 -15.75 27.27 -15.19
CA PRO A 8 -15.45 26.07 -14.43
C PRO A 8 -14.51 25.19 -15.26
N SER A 9 -13.36 24.80 -14.69
CA SER A 9 -12.32 24.05 -15.39
C SER A 9 -12.92 22.82 -16.08
N SER A 10 -12.57 22.57 -17.35
CA SER A 10 -13.06 21.42 -18.17
C SER A 10 -13.14 20.09 -17.40
N CYS A 11 -12.18 19.87 -16.51
CA CYS A 11 -12.12 18.69 -15.63
C CYS A 11 -13.29 18.59 -14.62
N VAL A 12 -13.75 19.69 -14.04
CA VAL A 12 -14.87 19.69 -13.06
C VAL A 12 -16.16 19.29 -13.75
N PHE A 13 -16.37 19.78 -14.97
CA PHE A 13 -17.50 19.39 -15.80
C PHE A 13 -17.45 17.90 -16.19
N MET A 14 -16.28 17.42 -16.64
CA MET A 14 -16.06 16.01 -16.94
C MET A 14 -16.35 15.10 -15.74
N GLN A 15 -15.82 15.46 -14.57
CA GLN A 15 -16.06 14.72 -13.33
C GLN A 15 -17.54 14.68 -12.97
N ALA A 16 -18.25 15.82 -13.08
CA ALA A 16 -19.68 15.90 -12.80
C ALA A 16 -20.50 15.02 -13.76
N GLN A 17 -20.14 15.02 -15.05
CA GLN A 17 -20.79 14.17 -16.05
C GLN A 17 -20.56 12.68 -15.76
N LEU A 18 -19.31 12.27 -15.53
CA LEU A 18 -18.99 10.88 -15.18
C LEU A 18 -19.70 10.44 -13.89
N LYS A 19 -19.76 11.30 -12.86
CA LYS A 19 -20.52 11.04 -11.64
C LYS A 19 -21.99 10.79 -11.94
N ALA A 20 -22.63 11.68 -12.70
CA ALA A 20 -24.05 11.57 -13.03
C ALA A 20 -24.36 10.29 -13.82
N GLU A 21 -23.48 9.92 -14.76
CA GLU A 21 -23.67 8.72 -15.59
C GLU A 21 -23.47 7.41 -14.81
N GLN A 22 -22.68 7.41 -13.73
CA GLN A 22 -22.32 6.19 -13.01
C GLN A 22 -23.39 5.66 -12.04
N VAL A 23 -24.32 6.50 -11.56
CA VAL A 23 -25.23 6.15 -10.46
C VAL A 23 -26.18 4.99 -10.79
N ASN A 24 -26.49 4.75 -12.07
CA ASN A 24 -27.43 3.70 -12.50
C ASN A 24 -26.85 2.70 -13.52
N LYS A 25 -25.56 2.82 -13.89
CA LYS A 25 -24.94 1.95 -14.89
C LYS A 25 -24.33 0.69 -14.23
N PRO A 26 -24.56 -0.52 -14.77
CA PRO A 26 -23.84 -1.73 -14.36
C PRO A 26 -22.32 -1.57 -14.46
N LEU A 27 -21.57 -2.32 -13.63
CA LEU A 27 -20.11 -2.18 -13.54
C LEU A 27 -19.42 -2.49 -14.87
N LEU A 28 -19.93 -3.45 -15.66
CA LEU A 28 -19.46 -3.71 -17.03
C LEU A 28 -19.37 -2.42 -17.88
N TYR A 29 -20.48 -1.68 -18.00
CA TYR A 29 -20.54 -0.49 -18.84
C TYR A 29 -19.70 0.65 -18.24
N ARG A 30 -19.68 0.77 -16.91
CA ARG A 30 -18.81 1.73 -16.22
C ARG A 30 -17.34 1.49 -16.55
N CYS A 31 -16.88 0.24 -16.53
CA CYS A 31 -15.50 -0.11 -16.88
C CYS A 31 -15.18 0.21 -18.34
N ALA A 32 -16.11 -0.06 -19.27
CA ALA A 32 -15.94 0.25 -20.69
C ALA A 32 -15.86 1.77 -20.95
N ASP A 33 -16.79 2.54 -20.38
CA ASP A 33 -16.83 4.00 -20.52
C ASP A 33 -15.56 4.63 -19.93
N LEU A 34 -15.15 4.20 -18.73
CA LEU A 34 -13.93 4.70 -18.08
C LEU A 34 -12.66 4.32 -18.85
N THR A 35 -12.60 3.12 -19.42
CA THR A 35 -11.48 2.71 -20.27
C THR A 35 -11.35 3.65 -21.47
N ARG A 36 -12.48 3.93 -22.14
CA ARG A 36 -12.51 4.89 -23.23
C ARG A 36 -12.08 6.29 -22.79
N THR A 37 -12.56 6.77 -21.64
CA THR A 37 -12.12 8.07 -21.09
C THR A 37 -10.60 8.11 -20.86
N ILE A 38 -10.02 7.04 -20.31
CA ILE A 38 -8.57 6.95 -20.05
C ILE A 38 -7.76 7.03 -21.35
N ASP A 39 -8.27 6.39 -22.41
CA ASP A 39 -7.61 6.33 -23.71
C ASP A 39 -7.80 7.64 -24.50
N ASP A 40 -8.98 8.27 -24.46
CA ASP A 40 -9.35 9.46 -25.26
C ASP A 40 -8.80 10.79 -24.70
N TYR A 41 -8.60 10.91 -23.37
CA TYR A 41 -8.26 12.19 -22.73
C TYR A 41 -6.76 12.35 -22.42
N THR A 42 -6.32 13.61 -22.25
CA THR A 42 -4.91 13.91 -21.90
C THR A 42 -4.62 13.63 -20.43
N SER A 43 -3.35 13.44 -20.07
CA SER A 43 -2.97 13.23 -18.67
C SER A 43 -3.38 14.39 -17.74
N LYS A 44 -3.40 15.63 -18.24
CA LYS A 44 -3.81 16.80 -17.45
C LYS A 44 -5.30 16.75 -17.08
N ASP A 45 -6.14 16.35 -18.03
CA ASP A 45 -7.57 16.19 -17.76
C ASP A 45 -7.81 15.00 -16.82
N LEU A 46 -7.09 13.90 -17.05
CA LEU A 46 -7.19 12.69 -16.26
C LEU A 46 -6.70 12.88 -14.82
N GLN A 47 -5.72 13.76 -14.59
CA GLN A 47 -5.21 14.08 -13.26
C GLN A 47 -6.33 14.60 -12.34
N GLY A 48 -7.21 15.47 -12.84
CA GLY A 48 -8.25 16.05 -12.00
C GLY A 48 -9.44 15.13 -11.72
N ILE A 49 -9.59 14.00 -12.43
CA ILE A 49 -10.58 12.96 -12.11
C ILE A 49 -10.00 11.77 -11.34
N PHE A 50 -8.67 11.66 -11.23
CA PHE A 50 -7.98 10.47 -10.69
C PHE A 50 -8.36 10.15 -9.24
N GLU A 51 -8.24 11.11 -8.32
CA GLU A 51 -8.56 10.89 -6.89
C GLU A 51 -10.02 10.47 -6.71
N TRP A 52 -10.93 11.09 -7.48
CA TRP A 52 -12.33 10.71 -7.47
C TRP A 52 -12.56 9.30 -8.01
N LEU A 53 -11.91 8.93 -9.12
CA LEU A 53 -12.04 7.60 -9.69
C LEU A 53 -11.58 6.53 -8.68
N VAL A 54 -10.41 6.74 -8.06
CA VAL A 54 -9.87 5.86 -7.01
C VAL A 54 -10.85 5.75 -5.84
N ALA A 55 -11.36 6.89 -5.34
CA ALA A 55 -12.37 6.92 -4.28
C ALA A 55 -13.68 6.23 -4.69
N SER A 56 -14.09 6.32 -5.95
CA SER A 56 -15.31 5.66 -6.43
C SER A 56 -15.17 4.13 -6.44
N ILE A 57 -13.97 3.61 -6.66
CA ILE A 57 -13.67 2.16 -6.74
C ILE A 57 -13.55 1.59 -5.32
N PHE A 58 -12.68 2.18 -4.50
CA PHE A 58 -12.35 1.64 -3.17
C PHE A 58 -13.24 2.22 -2.05
N GLY A 59 -14.04 3.24 -2.35
CA GLY A 59 -14.78 3.97 -1.32
C GLY A 59 -13.90 4.99 -0.60
N ALA A 60 -14.51 6.10 -0.22
CA ALA A 60 -13.93 7.14 0.62
C ALA A 60 -15.06 7.86 1.36
N ASP A 61 -14.76 8.40 2.53
CA ASP A 61 -15.60 9.38 3.23
C ASP A 61 -17.07 8.94 3.46
N GLY A 62 -17.29 7.65 3.70
CA GLY A 62 -18.60 7.07 3.99
C GLY A 62 -19.25 6.35 2.80
N GLU A 63 -18.72 6.49 1.58
CA GLU A 63 -19.21 5.78 0.40
C GLU A 63 -18.60 4.37 0.28
N PRO A 64 -19.39 3.32 -0.02
CA PRO A 64 -18.93 1.94 -0.02
C PRO A 64 -18.09 1.54 -1.25
N GLY A 65 -17.98 2.41 -2.25
CA GLY A 65 -17.29 2.15 -3.51
C GLY A 65 -17.92 1.01 -4.32
N TRP A 66 -17.11 0.28 -5.10
CA TRP A 66 -17.57 -0.82 -5.96
C TRP A 66 -17.75 -2.15 -5.21
N ASN A 67 -17.47 -2.20 -3.90
CA ASN A 67 -17.68 -3.40 -3.08
C ASN A 67 -16.95 -4.66 -3.62
N LEU A 68 -15.68 -4.52 -4.01
CA LEU A 68 -14.85 -5.59 -4.60
C LEU A 68 -14.80 -6.90 -3.78
N LEU A 69 -15.00 -6.86 -2.45
CA LEU A 69 -15.10 -8.09 -1.62
C LEU A 69 -16.38 -8.90 -1.87
N TYR A 70 -17.42 -8.29 -2.43
CA TYR A 70 -18.73 -8.93 -2.66
C TYR A 70 -18.93 -9.38 -4.12
N ILE A 71 -18.07 -8.94 -5.04
CA ILE A 71 -18.08 -9.39 -6.43
C ILE A 71 -17.47 -10.78 -6.51
N GLN A 72 -18.23 -11.74 -7.03
CA GLN A 72 -17.82 -13.14 -7.14
C GLN A 72 -18.14 -13.68 -8.53
N ASN A 73 -17.18 -14.35 -9.16
CA ASN A 73 -17.35 -14.92 -10.50
C ASN A 73 -18.59 -15.83 -10.62
N LYS A 74 -18.89 -16.62 -9.57
CA LYS A 74 -20.07 -17.50 -9.55
C LYS A 74 -21.41 -16.77 -9.52
N LYS A 75 -21.47 -15.55 -8.96
CA LYS A 75 -22.71 -14.78 -8.79
C LYS A 75 -22.91 -13.76 -9.90
N SER A 76 -21.85 -13.09 -10.32
CA SER A 76 -21.87 -12.03 -11.32
C SER A 76 -20.66 -12.14 -12.25
N PRO A 77 -20.60 -13.14 -13.14
CA PRO A 77 -19.41 -13.41 -13.97
C PRO A 77 -19.06 -12.25 -14.91
N THR A 78 -20.06 -11.56 -15.44
CA THR A 78 -19.87 -10.44 -16.37
C THR A 78 -19.23 -9.23 -15.67
N ASP A 79 -19.78 -8.81 -14.53
CA ASP A 79 -19.21 -7.72 -13.75
C ASP A 79 -17.85 -8.12 -13.15
N TYR A 80 -17.70 -9.38 -12.74
CA TYR A 80 -16.43 -9.91 -12.27
C TYR A 80 -15.34 -9.76 -13.34
N ALA A 81 -15.58 -10.26 -14.55
CA ALA A 81 -14.60 -10.19 -15.64
C ALA A 81 -14.27 -8.73 -16.01
N ALA A 82 -15.29 -7.88 -16.15
CA ALA A 82 -15.09 -6.48 -16.53
C ALA A 82 -14.26 -5.70 -15.50
N VAL A 83 -14.59 -5.83 -14.21
CA VAL A 83 -13.87 -5.13 -13.13
C VAL A 83 -12.49 -5.73 -12.92
N HIS A 84 -12.34 -7.05 -13.06
CA HIS A 84 -11.06 -7.74 -13.02
C HIS A 84 -10.11 -7.20 -14.10
N ASP A 85 -10.54 -7.19 -15.36
CA ASP A 85 -9.73 -6.71 -16.49
C ASP A 85 -9.42 -5.22 -16.37
N PHE A 86 -10.35 -4.41 -15.85
CA PHE A 86 -10.15 -2.99 -15.63
C PHE A 86 -9.09 -2.68 -14.55
N LEU A 87 -9.11 -3.42 -13.43
CA LEU A 87 -8.25 -3.19 -12.25
C LEU A 87 -6.97 -4.05 -12.22
N SER A 88 -6.84 -5.04 -13.11
CA SER A 88 -5.64 -5.86 -13.27
C SER A 88 -4.37 -5.00 -13.41
N PRO A 89 -3.17 -5.50 -13.04
CA PRO A 89 -1.91 -4.77 -13.27
C PRO A 89 -1.68 -4.35 -14.73
N CYS A 90 -2.31 -5.04 -15.70
CA CYS A 90 -2.27 -4.69 -17.12
C CYS A 90 -3.53 -3.93 -17.60
N GLY A 91 -4.47 -3.66 -16.69
CA GLY A 91 -5.76 -3.05 -16.95
C GLY A 91 -5.71 -1.54 -17.16
N ALA A 92 -6.84 -0.98 -17.60
CA ALA A 92 -6.96 0.45 -17.91
C ALA A 92 -6.64 1.35 -16.71
N MET A 93 -7.02 0.93 -15.49
CA MET A 93 -6.73 1.71 -14.28
C MET A 93 -5.22 1.83 -14.03
N MET A 94 -4.46 0.75 -14.20
CA MET A 94 -3.00 0.79 -14.05
C MET A 94 -2.32 1.55 -15.20
N ARG A 95 -2.87 1.49 -16.43
CA ARG A 95 -2.42 2.36 -17.54
C ARG A 95 -2.59 3.83 -17.21
N LEU A 96 -3.73 4.23 -16.61
CA LEU A 96 -3.95 5.58 -16.13
C LEU A 96 -2.91 5.98 -15.08
N VAL A 97 -2.64 5.12 -14.11
CA VAL A 97 -1.61 5.34 -13.09
C VAL A 97 -0.25 5.63 -13.72
N TYR A 98 0.19 4.79 -14.67
CA TYR A 98 1.47 5.00 -15.36
C TYR A 98 1.48 6.27 -16.22
N LYS A 99 0.36 6.59 -16.89
CA LYS A 99 0.21 7.83 -17.67
C LYS A 99 0.40 9.07 -16.81
N LEU A 100 -0.19 9.09 -15.61
CA LEU A 100 -0.05 10.18 -14.64
C LEU A 100 1.34 10.22 -13.98
N GLN A 101 1.99 9.06 -13.82
CA GLN A 101 3.34 8.98 -13.27
C GLN A 101 4.40 9.57 -14.21
N VAL A 102 4.22 9.46 -15.53
CA VAL A 102 5.11 10.11 -16.52
C VAL A 102 5.14 11.63 -16.36
N ASP A 103 4.01 12.24 -15.97
CA ASP A 103 3.87 13.68 -15.79
C ASP A 103 4.19 14.16 -14.35
N ASP A 104 4.75 13.27 -13.51
CA ASP A 104 5.08 13.50 -12.10
C ASP A 104 3.93 14.11 -11.27
N ALA A 105 2.70 13.75 -11.61
CA ALA A 105 1.51 14.21 -10.89
C ALA A 105 1.58 13.81 -9.40
N LYS A 106 1.28 14.76 -8.52
CA LYS A 106 1.23 14.56 -7.07
C LYS A 106 -0.19 14.62 -6.55
N PHE A 107 -0.51 13.72 -5.63
CA PHE A 107 -1.83 13.55 -5.02
C PHE A 107 -1.72 13.62 -3.50
N SER A 108 -2.76 14.13 -2.86
CA SER A 108 -2.77 14.38 -1.41
C SER A 108 -3.46 13.23 -0.68
N TYR A 109 -2.71 12.46 0.11
CA TYR A 109 -3.23 11.35 0.88
C TYR A 109 -3.25 11.68 2.37
N GLN A 110 -4.42 11.63 3.01
CA GLN A 110 -4.56 12.04 4.41
C GLN A 110 -3.87 11.07 5.37
N VAL A 111 -3.09 11.60 6.31
CA VAL A 111 -2.40 10.81 7.36
C VAL A 111 -3.38 10.11 8.30
N SER A 112 -4.62 10.63 8.42
CA SER A 112 -5.71 9.98 9.17
C SER A 112 -6.05 8.59 8.65
N LYS A 113 -5.81 8.30 7.36
CA LYS A 113 -6.10 7.01 6.71
C LYS A 113 -5.01 5.96 6.93
N LEU A 114 -3.92 6.29 7.62
CA LEU A 114 -2.81 5.37 7.90
C LEU A 114 -3.05 4.53 9.17
N PRO A 115 -2.38 3.39 9.34
CA PRO A 115 -2.37 2.63 10.59
C PRO A 115 -1.90 3.48 11.77
N ALA A 116 -2.45 3.22 12.96
CA ALA A 116 -2.21 4.02 14.16
C ALA A 116 -0.71 4.25 14.50
N PRO A 117 0.19 3.24 14.40
CA PRO A 117 1.61 3.46 14.68
C PRO A 117 2.25 4.48 13.73
N ALA A 118 1.97 4.38 12.43
CA ALA A 118 2.51 5.29 11.42
C ALA A 118 1.89 6.68 11.54
N ARG A 119 0.57 6.75 11.76
CA ARG A 119 -0.15 8.01 11.97
C ARG A 119 0.38 8.78 13.17
N GLY A 120 0.53 8.12 14.33
CA GLY A 120 1.05 8.75 15.55
C GLY A 120 2.46 9.29 15.36
N ALA A 121 3.37 8.49 14.80
CA ALA A 121 4.74 8.91 14.53
C ALA A 121 4.80 10.15 13.62
N LEU A 122 4.04 10.15 12.52
CA LEU A 122 3.98 11.29 11.59
C LEU A 122 3.37 12.55 12.22
N GLN A 123 2.36 12.40 13.08
CA GLN A 123 1.75 13.51 13.82
C GLN A 123 2.70 14.13 14.85
N GLU A 124 3.56 13.32 15.46
CA GLU A 124 4.60 13.76 16.40
C GLU A 124 5.85 14.34 15.71
N GLY A 125 5.89 14.34 14.36
CA GLY A 125 7.07 14.74 13.59
C GLY A 125 8.23 13.74 13.64
N LEU A 126 7.99 12.56 14.22
CA LEU A 126 8.93 11.44 14.22
C LEU A 126 8.74 10.67 12.91
N LEU A 127 9.64 10.86 11.95
CA LEU A 127 9.63 10.03 10.75
C LEU A 127 9.83 8.57 11.17
N PRO A 128 8.93 7.64 10.79
CA PRO A 128 9.14 6.22 11.05
C PRO A 128 10.48 5.79 10.43
N THR A 129 11.51 5.64 11.26
CA THR A 129 12.89 5.37 10.83
C THR A 129 13.01 4.08 10.00
N GLU A 130 12.03 3.21 10.14
CA GLU A 130 11.95 1.90 9.52
C GLU A 130 11.30 1.90 8.12
N SER A 131 10.65 2.99 7.68
CA SER A 131 9.89 3.01 6.42
C SER A 131 10.30 4.15 5.49
N PRO A 132 10.95 3.87 4.35
CA PRO A 132 11.30 4.90 3.36
C PRO A 132 10.07 5.50 2.65
N LEU A 133 8.87 4.92 2.85
CA LEU A 133 7.62 5.38 2.21
C LEU A 133 7.29 6.85 2.49
N TYR A 134 7.69 7.38 3.65
CA TYR A 134 7.24 8.69 4.15
C TYR A 134 8.30 9.79 4.01
N VAL A 135 9.53 9.44 3.64
CA VAL A 135 10.67 10.37 3.60
C VAL A 135 10.41 11.49 2.60
N ASN A 136 10.44 12.73 3.08
CA ASN A 136 10.19 13.96 2.29
C ASN A 136 8.82 14.02 1.60
N LYS A 137 7.82 13.28 2.09
CA LYS A 137 6.46 13.29 1.51
C LYS A 137 5.42 13.98 2.38
N LEU A 138 5.74 14.29 3.63
CA LEU A 138 4.80 14.95 4.53
C LEU A 138 4.59 16.40 4.09
N VAL A 139 3.34 16.78 3.89
CA VAL A 139 2.90 18.12 3.50
C VAL A 139 1.78 18.56 4.44
N GLY A 140 1.83 19.82 4.86
CA GLY A 140 0.83 20.45 5.73
C GLY A 140 1.44 21.01 7.02
N GLY A 141 0.69 21.92 7.66
CA GLY A 141 1.00 22.48 8.97
C GLY A 141 -0.30 22.76 9.73
N GLY A 142 -0.38 22.36 11.00
CA GLY A 142 -1.57 22.53 11.83
C GLY A 142 -2.37 21.23 12.01
N LEU A 143 -3.71 21.29 11.90
CA LEU A 143 -4.65 20.23 12.30
C LEU A 143 -4.81 19.08 11.29
N VAL A 144 -4.39 19.24 10.03
CA VAL A 144 -4.52 18.22 8.97
C VAL A 144 -3.16 17.99 8.31
N LEU A 145 -2.67 16.76 8.45
CA LEU A 145 -1.43 16.30 7.82
C LEU A 145 -1.76 15.38 6.64
N SER A 146 -1.05 15.58 5.52
CA SER A 146 -1.19 14.79 4.31
C SER A 146 0.17 14.35 3.77
N LEU A 147 0.18 13.29 2.99
CA LEU A 147 1.32 12.83 2.20
C LEU A 147 1.15 13.27 0.75
N SER A 148 2.19 13.83 0.16
CA SER A 148 2.30 14.06 -1.28
C SER A 148 2.85 12.79 -1.94
N LEU A 149 1.96 12.05 -2.60
CA LEU A 149 2.25 10.77 -3.23
C LEU A 149 2.21 10.90 -4.76
N ASN A 150 3.00 10.10 -5.48
CA ASN A 150 2.79 9.95 -6.92
C ASN A 150 1.56 9.07 -7.22
N ALA A 151 1.13 9.02 -8.49
CA ALA A 151 -0.05 8.25 -8.91
C ALA A 151 -0.02 6.78 -8.47
N PHE A 152 1.15 6.12 -8.61
CA PHE A 152 1.33 4.70 -8.29
C PHE A 152 1.21 4.45 -6.80
N GLU A 153 1.89 5.27 -5.99
CA GLU A 153 1.79 5.22 -4.54
C GLU A 153 0.36 5.49 -4.06
N TYR A 154 -0.28 6.57 -4.53
CA TYR A 154 -1.64 6.91 -4.14
C TYR A 154 -2.64 5.78 -4.45
N TYR A 155 -2.52 5.18 -5.63
CA TYR A 155 -3.33 4.02 -6.02
C TYR A 155 -3.12 2.84 -5.09
N LEU A 156 -1.86 2.45 -4.82
CA LEU A 156 -1.54 1.33 -3.95
C LEU A 156 -1.96 1.55 -2.50
N PHE A 157 -1.77 2.76 -1.97
CA PHE A 157 -2.25 3.13 -0.64
C PHE A 157 -3.78 2.97 -0.57
N SER A 158 -4.50 3.42 -1.59
CA SER A 158 -5.97 3.28 -1.63
C SER A 158 -6.41 1.82 -1.80
N PHE A 159 -5.73 1.07 -2.68
CA PHE A 159 -5.97 -0.34 -2.92
C PHE A 159 -5.77 -1.19 -1.66
N ALA A 160 -4.67 -0.97 -0.92
CA ALA A 160 -4.40 -1.72 0.29
C ALA A 160 -5.26 -1.25 1.48
N ASN A 161 -5.55 0.06 1.57
CA ASN A 161 -6.41 0.60 2.63
C ASN A 161 -7.85 0.09 2.52
N TYR A 162 -8.33 -0.22 1.31
CA TYR A 162 -9.66 -0.81 1.07
C TYR A 162 -9.97 -2.04 1.94
N LEU A 163 -8.94 -2.83 2.25
CA LEU A 163 -9.07 -4.06 3.02
C LEU A 163 -9.24 -3.80 4.52
N VAL A 164 -8.60 -2.75 5.04
CA VAL A 164 -8.48 -2.46 6.47
C VAL A 164 -9.45 -1.38 6.95
N LEU A 165 -10.12 -0.68 6.03
CA LEU A 165 -11.18 0.25 6.35
C LEU A 165 -12.36 -0.48 7.02
N PRO A 166 -12.87 0.03 8.16
CA PRO A 166 -14.09 -0.47 8.76
C PRO A 166 -15.23 -0.40 7.75
N LYS A 167 -15.77 -1.55 7.36
CA LYS A 167 -16.92 -1.60 6.45
C LYS A 167 -18.16 -1.40 7.30
N THR A 168 -18.80 -0.24 7.19
CA THR A 168 -20.08 0.06 7.81
C THR A 168 -21.11 -0.95 7.29
N SER A 169 -21.28 -2.02 8.06
CA SER A 169 -22.38 -2.99 8.06
C SER A 169 -23.19 -3.13 6.76
N LEU A 170 -22.56 -3.65 5.70
CA LEU A 170 -23.31 -4.42 4.71
C LEU A 170 -23.75 -5.73 5.38
N SER A 171 -25.02 -6.08 5.19
CA SER A 171 -25.73 -7.14 5.90
C SER A 171 -24.93 -8.46 6.02
N PRO A 172 -24.91 -9.13 7.20
CA PRO A 172 -24.19 -10.39 7.44
C PRO A 172 -24.65 -11.56 6.53
N GLN A 173 -25.72 -11.35 5.78
CA GLN A 173 -26.32 -12.28 4.82
C GLN A 173 -25.46 -12.51 3.57
N TYR A 174 -24.45 -11.65 3.33
CA TYR A 174 -23.53 -11.72 2.19
C TYR A 174 -22.07 -11.77 2.64
N ALA A 175 -21.72 -12.67 3.56
CA ALA A 175 -20.31 -12.85 3.93
C ALA A 175 -19.42 -12.95 2.68
N ALA A 176 -18.37 -12.14 2.62
CA ALA A 176 -17.41 -12.15 1.53
C ALA A 176 -16.78 -13.55 1.47
N GLY A 177 -17.15 -14.34 0.47
CA GLY A 177 -16.56 -15.66 0.29
C GLY A 177 -15.06 -15.56 0.03
N PRO A 178 -14.29 -16.64 0.27
CA PRO A 178 -12.84 -16.65 0.05
C PRO A 178 -12.44 -16.36 -1.41
N ASN A 179 -13.35 -16.55 -2.36
CA ASN A 179 -13.14 -16.34 -3.79
C ASN A 179 -13.83 -15.04 -4.26
N ASN A 180 -13.45 -13.92 -3.68
CA ASN A 180 -13.91 -12.60 -4.11
C ASN A 180 -12.93 -11.95 -5.10
N LEU A 181 -13.40 -10.94 -5.82
CA LEU A 181 -12.63 -10.24 -6.83
C LEU A 181 -11.38 -9.55 -6.28
N TYR A 182 -11.47 -8.92 -5.10
CA TYR A 182 -10.32 -8.25 -4.50
C TYR A 182 -9.18 -9.23 -4.20
N THR A 183 -9.48 -10.42 -3.66
CA THR A 183 -8.46 -11.45 -3.42
C THR A 183 -7.80 -11.91 -4.72
N ALA A 184 -8.57 -12.08 -5.80
CA ALA A 184 -8.00 -12.40 -7.12
C ALA A 184 -7.08 -11.29 -7.65
N LEU A 185 -7.48 -10.02 -7.50
CA LEU A 185 -6.63 -8.88 -7.86
C LEU A 185 -5.34 -8.86 -7.02
N VAL A 186 -5.40 -9.11 -5.71
CA VAL A 186 -4.17 -9.21 -4.89
C VAL A 186 -3.23 -10.27 -5.46
N GLU A 187 -3.72 -11.45 -5.83
CA GLU A 187 -2.89 -12.48 -6.46
C GLU A 187 -2.22 -12.00 -7.75
N ASP A 188 -2.97 -11.32 -8.62
CA ASP A 188 -2.45 -10.81 -9.89
C ASP A 188 -1.38 -9.75 -9.68
N TYR A 189 -1.58 -8.84 -8.73
CA TYR A 189 -0.58 -7.84 -8.35
C TYR A 189 0.68 -8.49 -7.78
N LEU A 190 0.54 -9.51 -6.92
CA LEU A 190 1.69 -10.23 -6.38
C LEU A 190 2.43 -10.99 -7.48
N LYS A 191 1.74 -11.68 -8.40
CA LYS A 191 2.35 -12.40 -9.53
C LYS A 191 3.07 -11.44 -10.48
N TYR A 192 2.49 -10.27 -10.74
CA TYR A 192 3.03 -9.28 -11.66
C TYR A 192 4.24 -8.54 -11.06
N PHE A 193 4.09 -7.95 -9.87
CA PHE A 193 5.14 -7.12 -9.26
C PHE A 193 6.17 -7.93 -8.45
N LEU A 194 5.86 -9.16 -8.02
CA LEU A 194 6.79 -10.03 -7.28
C LEU A 194 6.94 -11.38 -7.99
N PRO A 195 7.55 -11.41 -9.18
CA PRO A 195 7.59 -12.61 -10.00
C PRO A 195 8.47 -13.70 -9.40
N THR A 196 7.88 -14.87 -9.22
CA THR A 196 8.55 -16.08 -8.70
C THR A 196 9.27 -16.86 -9.80
N MET A 197 8.89 -16.65 -11.06
CA MET A 197 9.49 -17.29 -12.24
C MET A 197 9.84 -16.22 -13.29
N GLY A 198 11.04 -16.32 -13.89
CA GLY A 198 11.51 -15.37 -14.90
C GLY A 198 12.06 -14.05 -14.34
N ASN A 199 12.37 -13.12 -15.25
CA ASN A 199 12.68 -11.73 -14.92
C ASN A 199 11.37 -10.93 -14.75
N ALA A 200 11.44 -9.76 -14.09
CA ALA A 200 10.26 -8.92 -13.89
C ALA A 200 9.55 -8.55 -15.21
N PRO A 201 8.20 -8.56 -15.26
CA PRO A 201 7.48 -8.25 -16.49
C PRO A 201 7.82 -6.83 -16.96
N ALA A 202 8.09 -6.68 -18.26
CA ALA A 202 8.29 -5.38 -18.89
C ALA A 202 7.07 -4.50 -18.63
N SER A 203 7.27 -3.26 -18.19
CA SER A 203 6.16 -2.30 -18.08
C SER A 203 5.47 -2.17 -19.45
N PRO A 204 4.12 -2.12 -19.52
CA PRO A 204 3.39 -2.00 -20.79
C PRO A 204 3.69 -0.68 -21.53
N THR A 205 4.48 0.21 -20.94
CA THR A 205 4.83 1.56 -21.40
C THR A 205 5.88 1.62 -22.52
N HIS A 206 6.26 0.51 -23.15
CA HIS A 206 7.24 0.52 -24.26
C HIS A 206 6.82 1.37 -25.48
N ALA A 207 5.59 1.87 -25.54
CA ALA A 207 5.10 2.76 -26.60
C ALA A 207 5.18 4.28 -26.28
N LEU A 208 5.54 4.71 -25.06
CA LEU A 208 5.67 6.13 -24.71
C LEU A 208 7.15 6.47 -24.50
N THR A 209 7.73 7.25 -25.42
CA THR A 209 9.16 7.56 -25.59
C THR A 209 9.81 8.42 -24.49
N LYS A 210 9.28 8.42 -23.26
CA LYS A 210 9.91 9.06 -22.09
C LYS A 210 9.65 8.22 -20.85
N ALA A 211 10.54 7.26 -20.58
CA ALA A 211 10.57 6.60 -19.28
C ALA A 211 11.05 7.60 -18.22
N PRO A 212 10.27 7.90 -17.16
CA PRO A 212 10.72 8.77 -16.10
C PRO A 212 11.79 8.04 -15.27
N SER A 213 12.83 8.78 -14.89
CA SER A 213 13.83 8.33 -13.93
C SER A 213 13.16 8.00 -12.60
N PRO A 214 13.52 6.90 -11.90
CA PRO A 214 13.09 6.74 -10.53
C PRO A 214 13.54 7.96 -9.69
N PRO A 215 12.79 8.36 -8.64
CA PRO A 215 13.29 9.34 -7.68
C PRO A 215 14.66 8.88 -7.19
N ASN A 216 15.56 9.83 -6.96
CA ASN A 216 17.00 9.64 -6.71
C ASN A 216 17.26 8.79 -5.46
N HIS A 217 17.00 7.48 -5.53
CA HIS A 217 17.29 6.53 -4.49
C HIS A 217 18.73 6.08 -4.71
N ARG A 218 19.64 6.61 -3.89
CA ARG A 218 20.93 5.95 -3.71
C ARG A 218 20.64 4.50 -3.36
N PRO A 219 21.26 3.51 -4.02
CA PRO A 219 21.24 2.16 -3.49
C PRO A 219 21.77 2.28 -2.06
N VAL A 220 20.95 1.88 -1.09
CA VAL A 220 21.41 1.77 0.29
C VAL A 220 22.46 0.69 0.25
N SER A 221 23.73 1.10 0.16
CA SER A 221 24.88 0.24 0.34
C SER A 221 24.60 -0.68 1.51
N CYS A 222 24.80 -1.98 1.31
CA CYS A 222 24.73 -3.00 2.32
C CYS A 222 25.18 -2.44 3.67
N LEU A 223 24.27 -2.34 4.64
CA LEU A 223 24.66 -2.17 6.03
C LEU A 223 25.44 -3.42 6.38
N GLN A 224 26.76 -3.32 6.27
CA GLN A 224 27.69 -4.35 6.68
C GLN A 224 27.45 -4.61 8.17
N SER A 225 27.39 -5.89 8.49
CA SER A 225 27.39 -6.43 9.85
C SER A 225 28.38 -5.66 10.75
N PRO A 226 28.07 -5.44 12.05
CA PRO A 226 28.87 -4.62 12.97
C PRO A 226 30.27 -5.18 13.34
N TYR A 227 30.80 -6.13 12.57
CA TYR A 227 32.14 -6.70 12.78
C TYR A 227 32.98 -6.70 11.50
N SER A 228 33.38 -5.52 11.02
CA SER A 228 34.60 -5.39 10.21
C SER A 228 35.19 -3.98 10.26
N SER A 229 36.51 -3.93 10.43
CA SER A 229 37.39 -2.79 10.78
C SER A 229 37.41 -1.59 9.81
N PRO A 230 37.80 -0.38 10.27
CA PRO A 230 37.68 0.87 9.51
C PRO A 230 38.99 1.26 8.82
N LEU A 231 39.20 0.94 7.53
CA LEU A 231 40.35 1.46 6.77
C LEU A 231 40.09 1.80 5.28
N SER A 232 38.84 2.06 4.87
CA SER A 232 38.52 2.47 3.49
C SER A 232 38.03 3.93 3.35
N ALA A 233 38.35 4.80 4.31
CA ALA A 233 37.92 6.21 4.32
C ALA A 233 38.89 7.19 3.63
N LEU A 234 39.94 6.72 2.96
CA LEU A 234 40.94 7.60 2.35
C LEU A 234 41.31 7.13 0.94
N LEU A 235 40.44 7.34 -0.05
CA LEU A 235 40.82 7.58 -1.45
C LEU A 235 39.62 8.21 -2.19
N LYS A 236 39.39 9.50 -1.92
CA LYS A 236 38.66 10.40 -2.82
C LYS A 236 39.59 10.81 -3.96
N ARG A 237 39.35 10.31 -5.18
CA ARG A 237 39.69 11.04 -6.42
C ARG A 237 38.59 10.83 -7.46
N PRO A 238 38.20 11.87 -8.22
CA PRO A 238 37.13 11.79 -9.20
C PRO A 238 37.68 11.22 -10.50
N ILE A 239 37.15 10.09 -10.98
CA ILE A 239 37.32 9.69 -12.38
C ILE A 239 36.05 10.09 -13.11
N GLN A 240 36.21 11.17 -13.87
CA GLN A 240 35.25 11.76 -14.77
C GLN A 240 35.08 10.84 -15.98
N HIS A 241 34.07 9.97 -15.93
CA HIS A 241 33.45 9.40 -17.11
C HIS A 241 31.94 9.29 -16.83
N GLN A 242 31.24 10.41 -17.08
CA GLN A 242 29.78 10.40 -17.17
C GLN A 242 29.41 9.55 -18.40
N SER A 243 28.96 8.33 -18.15
CA SER A 243 28.20 7.58 -19.14
C SER A 243 26.79 8.17 -19.20
N PRO A 244 26.19 8.34 -20.38
CA PRO A 244 24.89 8.98 -20.52
C PRO A 244 23.84 8.18 -19.74
N VAL A 245 23.23 8.85 -18.77
CA VAL A 245 22.21 8.31 -17.86
C VAL A 245 20.98 7.94 -18.68
N THR A 246 20.94 6.71 -19.15
CA THR A 246 19.69 6.04 -19.54
C THR A 246 19.13 5.39 -18.27
N PRO A 247 17.88 5.67 -17.87
CA PRO A 247 17.30 5.01 -16.71
C PRO A 247 17.26 3.51 -16.94
N ASP A 248 17.91 2.73 -16.06
CA ASP A 248 17.92 1.27 -16.13
C ASP A 248 16.47 0.76 -15.96
N PRO A 249 15.87 0.12 -16.98
CA PRO A 249 14.50 -0.42 -16.90
C PRO A 249 14.32 -1.38 -15.72
N ALA A 250 15.39 -2.11 -15.33
CA ALA A 250 15.35 -3.02 -14.20
C ALA A 250 15.19 -2.27 -12.85
N ALA A 251 15.84 -1.10 -12.71
CA ALA A 251 15.72 -0.29 -11.50
C ALA A 251 14.29 0.24 -11.31
N HIS A 252 13.62 0.61 -12.40
CA HIS A 252 12.23 1.08 -12.36
C HIS A 252 11.25 -0.04 -11.99
N GLN A 253 11.46 -1.25 -12.51
CA GLN A 253 10.67 -2.43 -12.13
C GLN A 253 10.85 -2.81 -10.65
N ILE A 254 12.09 -2.76 -10.15
CA ILE A 254 12.40 -3.05 -8.75
C ILE A 254 11.75 -2.00 -7.84
N TRP A 255 11.76 -0.73 -8.23
CA TRP A 255 11.07 0.31 -7.48
C TRP A 255 9.57 0.01 -7.34
N HIS A 256 8.87 -0.35 -8.42
CA HIS A 256 7.44 -0.73 -8.32
C HIS A 256 7.22 -1.93 -7.38
N SER A 257 8.09 -2.94 -7.48
CA SER A 257 8.06 -4.16 -6.66
C SER A 257 8.25 -3.83 -5.17
N GLU A 258 9.22 -2.98 -4.88
CA GLU A 258 9.56 -2.53 -3.53
C GLU A 258 8.45 -1.65 -2.95
N THR A 259 7.95 -0.66 -3.70
CA THR A 259 6.87 0.22 -3.26
C THR A 259 5.60 -0.56 -2.96
N LEU A 260 5.20 -1.50 -3.83
CA LEU A 260 4.03 -2.35 -3.58
C LEU A 260 4.18 -3.13 -2.27
N LEU A 261 5.32 -3.79 -2.08
CA LEU A 261 5.55 -4.55 -0.87
C LEU A 261 5.54 -3.67 0.37
N GLN A 262 6.22 -2.53 0.33
CA GLN A 262 6.27 -1.61 1.45
C GLN A 262 4.86 -1.15 1.83
N VAL A 263 4.03 -0.77 0.86
CA VAL A 263 2.64 -0.36 1.11
C VAL A 263 1.81 -1.49 1.70
N PHE A 264 1.90 -2.72 1.16
CA PHE A 264 1.15 -3.87 1.67
C PHE A 264 1.57 -4.24 3.09
N VAL A 265 2.87 -4.27 3.37
CA VAL A 265 3.40 -4.53 4.71
C VAL A 265 3.00 -3.44 5.69
N GLU A 266 3.05 -2.18 5.27
CA GLU A 266 2.67 -1.05 6.10
C GLU A 266 1.18 -1.09 6.43
N LEU A 267 0.31 -1.19 5.41
CA LEU A 267 -1.13 -1.11 5.60
C LEU A 267 -1.79 -2.41 6.07
N TRP A 268 -1.17 -3.59 5.93
CA TRP A 268 -1.78 -4.85 6.36
C TRP A 268 -1.14 -5.45 7.61
N LEU A 269 0.10 -5.09 7.97
CA LEU A 269 0.78 -5.67 9.14
C LEU A 269 1.11 -4.65 10.23
N HIS A 270 1.27 -3.36 9.91
CA HIS A 270 1.76 -2.35 10.85
C HIS A 270 0.65 -1.68 11.69
N HIS A 271 -0.25 -2.48 12.28
CA HIS A 271 -1.35 -1.94 13.08
C HIS A 271 -1.06 -1.83 14.57
N TYR A 272 0.05 -2.41 15.04
CA TYR A 272 0.35 -2.50 16.47
C TYR A 272 1.79 -2.04 16.77
N SER A 273 1.95 -1.11 17.72
CA SER A 273 3.27 -0.62 18.14
C SER A 273 3.93 -1.57 19.15
N PRO A 274 5.27 -1.72 19.14
CA PRO A 274 6.00 -2.56 20.10
C PRO A 274 5.77 -2.16 21.57
N GLU A 275 5.48 -0.88 21.89
CA GLU A 275 5.19 -0.48 23.28
C GLU A 275 3.84 -1.01 23.78
N VAL A 276 2.84 -1.12 22.90
CA VAL A 276 1.56 -1.76 23.22
C VAL A 276 1.80 -3.23 23.60
N PHE A 277 2.74 -3.91 22.94
CA PHE A 277 3.14 -5.28 23.33
C PHE A 277 3.87 -5.36 24.66
N GLN A 278 4.77 -4.42 24.95
CA GLN A 278 5.47 -4.39 26.24
C GLN A 278 4.48 -4.20 27.41
N LYS A 279 3.42 -3.41 27.19
CA LYS A 279 2.31 -3.26 28.15
C LYS A 279 1.44 -4.52 28.25
N MET A 280 1.17 -5.21 27.14
CA MET A 280 0.39 -6.46 27.10
C MET A 280 1.11 -7.68 27.73
N GLN A 281 2.44 -7.71 27.79
CA GLN A 281 3.20 -8.77 28.45
C GLN A 281 3.28 -8.63 29.98
N SER A 282 2.77 -7.54 30.57
CA SER A 282 2.78 -7.35 32.02
C SER A 282 1.75 -8.26 32.72
N PRO A 283 2.11 -9.02 33.77
CA PRO A 283 1.19 -9.96 34.45
C PRO A 283 -0.03 -9.30 35.13
N GLN A 284 -0.07 -7.96 35.20
CA GLN A 284 -1.13 -7.21 35.87
C GLN A 284 -2.25 -6.72 34.95
N ALA A 285 -2.11 -6.84 33.63
CA ALA A 285 -3.14 -6.39 32.70
C ALA A 285 -4.12 -7.52 32.36
N ARG A 286 -4.99 -7.89 33.31
CA ARG A 286 -6.21 -8.65 33.00
C ARG A 286 -7.19 -7.70 32.33
N PHE A 287 -7.14 -7.67 31.00
CA PHE A 287 -7.93 -6.74 30.19
C PHE A 287 -9.46 -6.87 30.31
N PRO A 288 -10.12 -8.05 30.48
CA PRO A 288 -11.58 -8.08 30.42
C PRO A 288 -12.30 -7.38 31.59
N ASP A 289 -11.67 -7.27 32.77
CA ASP A 289 -12.33 -6.69 33.96
C ASP A 289 -12.23 -5.15 34.00
N VAL A 290 -11.18 -4.56 33.42
CA VAL A 290 -10.98 -3.10 33.42
C VAL A 290 -11.99 -2.40 32.50
N PHE A 291 -12.38 -3.03 31.38
CA PHE A 291 -13.37 -2.47 30.44
C PHE A 291 -14.76 -2.32 31.06
N PHE A 292 -15.23 -3.34 31.79
CA PHE A 292 -16.53 -3.30 32.46
C PHE A 292 -16.51 -2.27 33.60
N PHE A 293 -15.41 -2.20 34.35
CA PHE A 293 -15.26 -1.26 35.45
C PHE A 293 -15.17 0.20 34.99
N LEU A 294 -14.45 0.48 33.89
CA LEU A 294 -14.36 1.83 33.30
C LEU A 294 -15.68 2.29 32.66
N ALA A 295 -16.41 1.39 32.01
CA ALA A 295 -17.73 1.70 31.44
C ALA A 295 -18.75 2.06 32.54
N ILE A 296 -18.69 1.37 33.69
CA ILE A 296 -19.51 1.68 34.87
C ILE A 296 -19.13 3.02 35.49
N ILE A 297 -17.83 3.33 35.61
CA ILE A 297 -17.36 4.62 36.14
C ILE A 297 -17.77 5.78 35.21
N SER A 298 -17.69 5.56 33.89
CA SER A 298 -18.14 6.53 32.87
C SER A 298 -19.64 6.81 32.92
N ALA A 299 -20.46 5.83 33.30
CA ALA A 299 -21.90 6.01 33.46
C ALA A 299 -22.26 6.76 34.77
N LEU A 300 -21.38 6.75 35.77
CA LEU A 300 -21.68 7.23 37.12
C LEU A 300 -21.04 8.58 37.49
N THR A 301 -20.02 9.06 36.76
CA THR A 301 -19.31 10.30 37.12
C THR A 301 -19.36 11.36 36.01
N SER A 302 -20.45 12.13 36.04
CA SER A 302 -20.51 13.46 35.44
C SER A 302 -19.70 14.44 36.30
N LEU A 303 -18.40 14.64 36.02
CA LEU A 303 -17.68 15.92 36.17
C LEU A 303 -16.23 15.83 35.65
N ALA A 304 -15.75 16.94 35.06
CA ALA A 304 -14.47 17.12 34.38
C ALA A 304 -13.23 16.70 35.21
N PRO A 305 -12.40 15.77 34.68
CA PRO A 305 -11.33 16.12 33.76
C PRO A 305 -11.29 15.16 32.56
N PHE A 306 -12.07 15.48 31.52
CA PHE A 306 -12.38 14.56 30.43
C PHE A 306 -11.29 14.45 29.34
N GLN A 307 -10.28 15.31 29.30
CA GLN A 307 -9.41 15.39 28.12
C GLN A 307 -8.39 14.24 28.04
N LYS A 308 -7.70 13.92 29.14
CA LYS A 308 -6.70 12.84 29.17
C LYS A 308 -7.32 11.44 29.14
N VAL A 309 -8.50 11.27 29.74
CA VAL A 309 -9.25 10.01 29.70
C VAL A 309 -9.86 9.80 28.32
N LEU A 310 -10.37 10.85 27.67
CA LEU A 310 -10.87 10.78 26.29
C LEU A 310 -9.74 10.55 25.27
N GLU A 311 -8.56 11.15 25.45
CA GLU A 311 -7.36 10.80 24.66
C GLU A 311 -6.95 9.34 24.88
N SER A 312 -6.97 8.85 26.11
CA SER A 312 -6.70 7.44 26.43
C SER A 312 -7.77 6.51 25.86
N PHE A 313 -9.04 6.94 25.83
CA PHE A 313 -10.16 6.22 25.22
C PHE A 313 -10.12 6.25 23.69
N HIS A 314 -9.65 7.34 23.08
CA HIS A 314 -9.42 7.45 21.63
C HIS A 314 -8.25 6.56 21.20
N LEU A 315 -7.17 6.50 21.99
CA LEU A 315 -6.08 5.56 21.79
C LEU A 315 -6.51 4.09 22.00
N LEU A 316 -7.53 3.85 22.84
CA LEU A 316 -8.11 2.51 23.06
C LEU A 316 -9.18 2.14 22.02
N SER A 317 -9.93 3.12 21.48
CA SER A 317 -11.01 2.91 20.51
C SER A 317 -10.50 2.66 19.10
N GLU A 318 -9.25 3.02 18.81
CA GLU A 318 -8.55 2.69 17.56
C GLU A 318 -7.81 1.33 17.60
N GLN A 319 -8.22 0.38 18.46
CA GLN A 319 -7.68 -0.97 18.38
C GLN A 319 -8.18 -1.66 17.11
N PHE A 320 -7.28 -1.73 16.13
CA PHE A 320 -7.52 -2.45 14.89
C PHE A 320 -7.74 -3.94 15.18
N VAL A 321 -8.93 -4.45 14.82
CA VAL A 321 -9.27 -5.86 14.89
C VAL A 321 -9.23 -6.43 13.47
N PRO A 322 -8.33 -7.39 13.17
CA PRO A 322 -8.21 -7.95 11.84
C PRO A 322 -9.46 -8.78 11.51
N THR A 323 -10.01 -8.61 10.31
CA THR A 323 -11.13 -9.42 9.82
C THR A 323 -10.63 -10.74 9.23
N GLU A 324 -11.53 -11.73 9.06
CA GLU A 324 -11.16 -12.98 8.39
C GLU A 324 -10.62 -12.73 6.97
N GLU A 325 -11.22 -11.79 6.23
CA GLU A 325 -10.77 -11.40 4.89
C GLU A 325 -9.37 -10.80 4.92
N HIS A 326 -9.08 -9.96 5.91
CA HIS A 326 -7.76 -9.38 6.10
C HIS A 326 -6.70 -10.47 6.35
N VAL A 327 -6.96 -11.40 7.26
CA VAL A 327 -6.02 -12.50 7.57
C VAL A 327 -5.82 -13.41 6.35
N ARG A 328 -6.86 -13.70 5.56
CA ARG A 328 -6.71 -14.47 4.30
C ARG A 328 -5.77 -13.78 3.31
N VAL A 329 -5.90 -12.47 3.13
CA VAL A 329 -5.03 -11.69 2.24
C VAL A 329 -3.60 -11.61 2.79
N VAL A 330 -3.42 -11.46 4.11
CA VAL A 330 -2.10 -11.53 4.74
C VAL A 330 -1.47 -12.90 4.48
N ARG A 331 -2.20 -14.00 4.67
CA ARG A 331 -1.72 -15.35 4.39
C ARG A 331 -1.32 -15.52 2.92
N LEU A 332 -2.10 -14.96 1.99
CA LEU A 332 -1.76 -14.95 0.57
C LEU A 332 -0.44 -14.21 0.30
N LEU A 333 -0.27 -13.02 0.87
CA LEU A 333 0.98 -12.25 0.79
C LEU A 333 2.17 -13.06 1.32
N ILE A 334 2.08 -13.61 2.54
CA ILE A 334 3.18 -14.36 3.16
C ILE A 334 3.53 -15.61 2.35
N LYS A 335 2.52 -16.36 1.88
CA LYS A 335 2.73 -17.52 1.01
C LYS A 335 3.47 -17.11 -0.27
N HIS A 336 3.03 -16.05 -0.94
CA HIS A 336 3.68 -15.58 -2.15
C HIS A 336 5.11 -15.11 -1.91
N LEU A 337 5.35 -14.37 -0.83
CA LEU A 337 6.69 -13.89 -0.45
C LEU A 337 7.65 -15.02 -0.12
N HIS A 338 7.16 -16.12 0.47
CA HIS A 338 7.97 -17.31 0.69
C HIS A 338 8.46 -17.90 -0.64
N TYR A 339 7.56 -18.08 -1.63
CA TYR A 339 7.95 -18.52 -2.97
C TYR A 339 8.87 -17.52 -3.68
N PHE A 340 8.58 -16.22 -3.57
CA PHE A 340 9.36 -15.15 -4.18
C PHE A 340 10.80 -15.12 -3.63
N SER A 341 10.96 -15.13 -2.31
CA SER A 341 12.27 -15.15 -1.66
C SER A 341 13.05 -16.44 -1.98
N SER A 342 12.36 -17.58 -1.97
CA SER A 342 12.97 -18.89 -2.31
C SER A 342 13.37 -19.01 -3.79
N SER A 343 12.86 -18.14 -4.67
CA SER A 343 13.20 -18.13 -6.10
C SER A 343 14.46 -17.31 -6.43
N ALA A 344 15.15 -16.74 -5.43
CA ALA A 344 16.39 -16.01 -5.64
C ALA A 344 17.46 -16.95 -6.20
N ARG A 345 18.10 -16.57 -7.31
CA ARG A 345 19.18 -17.37 -7.89
C ARG A 345 20.44 -17.23 -7.04
N ASP A 346 21.19 -18.31 -6.88
CA ASP A 346 22.50 -18.25 -6.25
C ASP A 346 23.49 -17.49 -7.13
N PRO A 347 24.46 -16.76 -6.52
CA PRO A 347 25.57 -16.22 -7.29
C PRO A 347 26.28 -17.37 -8.02
N PRO A 348 26.68 -17.21 -9.28
CA PRO A 348 27.44 -18.24 -9.96
C PRO A 348 28.71 -18.54 -9.14
N PRO A 349 29.10 -19.84 -9.00
CA PRO A 349 30.31 -20.20 -8.29
C PRO A 349 31.49 -19.47 -8.90
N ALA A 350 32.37 -18.91 -8.06
CA ALA A 350 33.56 -18.21 -8.54
C ALA A 350 34.39 -19.17 -9.39
N SER A 351 34.46 -18.91 -10.70
CA SER A 351 35.32 -19.67 -11.60
C SER A 351 36.77 -19.55 -11.11
N PRO A 352 37.51 -20.64 -10.92
CA PRO A 352 38.89 -20.59 -10.42
C PRO A 352 39.87 -19.89 -11.37
N SER A 353 39.45 -19.52 -12.57
CA SER A 353 40.27 -18.94 -13.63
C SER A 353 40.32 -17.40 -13.67
N SER A 354 39.57 -16.67 -12.84
CA SER A 354 39.75 -15.21 -12.71
C SER A 354 39.17 -14.65 -11.40
N PRO A 355 40.00 -14.19 -10.45
CA PRO A 355 39.53 -13.61 -9.19
C PRO A 355 38.83 -12.25 -9.34
N TYR A 356 38.70 -11.72 -10.57
CA TYR A 356 38.13 -10.40 -10.86
C TYR A 356 36.83 -10.43 -11.68
N HIS A 357 36.25 -11.61 -11.94
CA HIS A 357 35.02 -11.72 -12.74
C HIS A 357 33.90 -12.46 -11.99
N SER A 358 33.49 -11.95 -10.83
CA SER A 358 32.17 -12.27 -10.29
C SER A 358 31.12 -11.59 -11.17
N GLN A 359 30.24 -12.37 -11.81
CA GLN A 359 29.08 -11.76 -12.47
C GLN A 359 28.23 -11.06 -11.40
N PRO A 360 27.82 -9.79 -11.61
CA PRO A 360 27.01 -9.08 -10.64
C PRO A 360 25.68 -9.82 -10.46
N THR A 361 25.36 -10.19 -9.22
CA THR A 361 24.05 -10.71 -8.85
C THR A 361 22.97 -9.73 -9.30
N SER A 362 21.91 -10.21 -9.95
CA SER A 362 20.82 -9.34 -10.40
C SER A 362 20.28 -8.51 -9.23
N PRO A 363 20.04 -7.20 -9.39
CA PRO A 363 19.43 -6.37 -8.36
C PRO A 363 18.10 -6.95 -7.84
N LEU A 364 17.35 -7.66 -8.69
CA LEU A 364 16.13 -8.38 -8.31
C LEU A 364 16.41 -9.56 -7.37
N ASP A 365 17.49 -10.32 -7.59
CA ASP A 365 17.87 -11.42 -6.70
C ASP A 365 18.29 -10.92 -5.32
N ASN A 366 18.97 -9.78 -5.25
CA ASN A 366 19.27 -9.12 -3.97
C ASN A 366 17.99 -8.68 -3.25
N PHE A 367 17.04 -8.11 -3.98
CA PHE A 367 15.74 -7.74 -3.42
C PHE A 367 14.97 -8.96 -2.86
N LYS A 368 14.93 -10.08 -3.61
CA LYS A 368 14.29 -11.35 -3.15
C LYS A 368 14.85 -11.86 -1.82
N ARG A 369 16.17 -11.76 -1.61
CA ARG A 369 16.84 -12.24 -0.39
C ARG A 369 16.53 -11.39 0.83
N VAL A 370 16.37 -10.08 0.67
CA VAL A 370 16.11 -9.17 1.80
C VAL A 370 14.64 -9.00 2.11
N VAL A 371 13.74 -9.43 1.21
CA VAL A 371 12.30 -9.15 1.26
C VAL A 371 11.65 -9.53 2.60
N ILE A 372 11.90 -10.75 3.09
CA ILE A 372 11.34 -11.27 4.34
C ILE A 372 12.02 -10.65 5.57
N PRO A 373 13.36 -10.77 5.75
CA PRO A 373 14.00 -10.31 6.98
C PRO A 373 13.92 -8.81 7.16
N ARG A 374 13.94 -8.03 6.07
CA ARG A 374 13.96 -6.57 6.14
C ARG A 374 12.57 -5.97 6.30
N PHE A 375 11.59 -6.40 5.48
CA PHE A 375 10.29 -5.73 5.44
C PHE A 375 9.24 -6.43 6.31
N VAL A 376 9.22 -7.76 6.31
CA VAL A 376 8.05 -8.53 6.76
C VAL A 376 8.20 -9.07 8.18
N GLN A 377 9.36 -9.65 8.50
CA GLN A 377 9.54 -10.53 9.66
C GLN A 377 9.06 -9.92 10.98
N LYS A 378 9.52 -8.69 11.31
CA LYS A 378 9.16 -8.02 12.57
C LYS A 378 7.66 -7.71 12.64
N LYS A 379 7.09 -7.12 11.59
CA LYS A 379 5.66 -6.74 11.56
C LYS A 379 4.74 -7.96 11.53
N LEU A 380 5.14 -9.03 10.83
CA LEU A 380 4.39 -10.29 10.81
C LEU A 380 4.38 -10.97 12.17
N TYR A 381 5.53 -11.03 12.87
CA TYR A 381 5.59 -11.61 14.21
C TYR A 381 4.62 -10.92 15.17
N VAL A 382 4.66 -9.59 15.15
CA VAL A 382 3.80 -8.70 15.94
C VAL A 382 2.31 -8.94 15.61
N PHE A 383 1.97 -9.03 14.32
CA PHE A 383 0.62 -9.30 13.84
C PHE A 383 0.11 -10.68 14.28
N LEU A 384 0.90 -11.74 14.10
CA LEU A 384 0.53 -13.11 14.49
C LEU A 384 0.36 -13.23 16.01
N GLN A 385 1.25 -12.61 16.78
CA GLN A 385 1.14 -12.60 18.25
C GLN A 385 -0.17 -11.92 18.69
N HIS A 386 -0.56 -10.81 18.07
CA HIS A 386 -1.85 -10.18 18.36
C HIS A 386 -3.03 -11.12 18.04
N CYS A 387 -3.01 -11.76 16.86
CA CYS A 387 -4.04 -12.72 16.47
C CYS A 387 -4.14 -13.86 17.47
N PHE A 388 -3.03 -14.51 17.86
CA PHE A 388 -3.08 -15.60 18.82
C PHE A 388 -3.60 -15.21 20.22
N SER A 389 -3.41 -13.96 20.63
CA SER A 389 -3.88 -13.48 21.93
C SER A 389 -5.34 -13.02 21.95
N HIS A 390 -5.89 -12.56 20.82
CA HIS A 390 -7.20 -11.88 20.79
C HIS A 390 -8.22 -12.51 19.84
N TRP A 391 -7.81 -13.43 18.96
CA TRP A 391 -8.72 -14.06 18.02
C TRP A 391 -9.69 -15.01 18.75
N PRO A 392 -10.98 -15.04 18.37
CA PRO A 392 -11.94 -15.97 18.94
C PRO A 392 -11.49 -17.43 18.85
N LEU A 393 -11.67 -18.21 19.92
CA LEU A 393 -11.34 -19.65 19.94
C LEU A 393 -12.42 -20.52 19.27
N ASP A 394 -13.01 -20.04 18.18
CA ASP A 394 -14.00 -20.76 17.38
C ASP A 394 -13.40 -21.26 16.04
N TYR A 395 -14.24 -21.69 15.10
CA TYR A 395 -13.78 -22.23 13.83
C TYR A 395 -13.01 -21.21 12.98
N SER A 396 -13.23 -19.91 13.18
CA SER A 396 -12.59 -18.83 12.42
C SER A 396 -11.08 -18.77 12.68
N PHE A 397 -10.61 -19.29 13.83
CA PHE A 397 -9.19 -19.35 14.17
C PHE A 397 -8.36 -20.11 13.14
N ARG A 398 -8.96 -21.03 12.37
CA ARG A 398 -8.29 -21.76 11.28
C ARG A 398 -7.77 -20.86 10.15
N VAL A 399 -8.25 -19.61 10.08
CA VAL A 399 -7.83 -18.64 9.08
C VAL A 399 -6.44 -18.08 9.42
N VAL A 400 -6.14 -17.90 10.71
CA VAL A 400 -4.82 -17.52 11.26
C VAL A 400 -3.85 -18.69 11.06
#